data_AF-A0A3B9NE30-F1
#
_entry.id   AF-A0A3B9NE30-F1
#
_cell.length_a   1.000
_cell.length_b   1.000
_cell.length_c   1.000
_cell.angle_alpha   90.00
_cell.angle_beta   90.00
_cell.angle_gamma   90.00
#
_symmetry.space_group_name_H-M   'P 1'
#
loop_
_entity.id
_entity.type
_entity.pdbx_description
1 polymer ?
#
loop_
_entity_poly.entity_id
_entity_poly.type
_entity_poly.pdbx_seq_one_letter_code
_entity_poly.pdbx_strand_id
1 'polypeptide(L)'
;MMILLFLLLGATVSLRGQSRKVIDFNGGWWFKLDSSQQYGHGRKGEGWRKLDLPHDWSIEMPFRENSPAGSGAAYLDGGVGWYQKTFKLAQAEYGQRIFIAFEGVYENSEVWINGHFLGKRPNGYIGFEYELSPYLYW
;
A
#
# COMPACT_ATOMS: atom_id res chain seq x y z
N MET A 1 53.46 -47.78 -5.19
CA MET A 1 52.09 -47.67 -5.71
C MET A 1 51.24 -47.06 -4.60
N MET A 2 51.10 -45.74 -4.58
CA MET A 2 50.47 -44.99 -3.48
C MET A 2 49.20 -44.34 -4.03
N ILE A 3 48.04 -44.83 -3.61
CA ILE A 3 46.73 -44.37 -4.08
C ILE A 3 46.39 -43.10 -3.30
N LEU A 4 46.41 -41.94 -3.96
CA LEU A 4 45.86 -40.70 -3.42
C LEU A 4 44.33 -40.74 -3.57
N LEU A 5 43.63 -40.84 -2.44
CA LEU A 5 42.18 -40.75 -2.36
C LEU A 5 41.77 -39.27 -2.31
N PHE A 6 41.30 -38.72 -3.44
CA PHE A 6 40.71 -37.38 -3.49
C PHE A 6 39.32 -37.41 -2.82
N LEU A 7 39.25 -36.97 -1.56
CA LEU A 7 37.99 -36.65 -0.89
C LEU A 7 37.40 -35.39 -1.52
N LEU A 8 36.45 -35.56 -2.44
CA LEU A 8 35.56 -34.50 -2.90
C LEU A 8 34.64 -34.09 -1.74
N LEU A 9 35.07 -33.07 -0.99
CA LEU A 9 34.23 -32.38 -0.03
C LEU A 9 33.11 -31.67 -0.81
N GLY A 10 31.96 -32.32 -0.94
CA GLY A 10 30.76 -31.71 -1.51
C GLY A 10 30.31 -30.57 -0.61
N ALA A 11 30.69 -29.34 -0.93
CA ALA A 11 30.15 -28.15 -0.29
C ALA A 11 28.67 -28.05 -0.65
N THR A 12 27.79 -28.45 0.27
CA THR A 12 26.36 -28.22 0.15
C THR A 12 26.10 -26.72 0.31
N VAL A 13 26.02 -26.01 -0.82
CA VAL A 13 25.53 -24.64 -0.84
C VAL A 13 24.07 -24.67 -0.42
N SER A 14 23.81 -24.34 0.84
CA SER A 14 22.44 -24.14 1.33
C SER A 14 21.89 -22.88 0.67
N LEU A 15 21.05 -23.06 -0.34
CA LEU A 15 20.19 -21.99 -0.83
C LEU A 15 19.24 -21.61 0.30
N ARG A 16 19.57 -20.54 1.04
CA ARG A 16 18.61 -19.90 1.92
C ARG A 16 17.57 -19.21 1.03
N GLY A 17 16.48 -19.92 0.74
CA GLY A 17 15.28 -19.29 0.21
C GLY A 17 14.83 -18.23 1.20
N GLN A 18 14.92 -16.95 0.84
CA GLN A 18 14.40 -15.89 1.66
C GLN A 18 12.87 -16.01 1.69
N SER A 19 12.32 -16.38 2.84
CA SER A 19 10.87 -16.48 3.01
C SER A 19 10.23 -15.10 2.85
N ARG A 20 9.03 -15.05 2.27
CA ARG A 20 8.22 -13.82 2.19
C ARG A 20 8.09 -13.21 3.58
N LYS A 21 8.52 -11.96 3.72
CA LYS A 21 8.26 -11.14 4.91
C LYS A 21 7.01 -10.32 4.64
N VAL A 22 5.99 -10.48 5.48
CA VAL A 22 4.79 -9.62 5.48
C VAL A 22 4.92 -8.66 6.65
N ILE A 23 4.71 -7.37 6.38
CA ILE A 23 4.84 -6.30 7.37
C ILE A 23 3.52 -5.56 7.42
N ASP A 24 2.99 -5.36 8.63
CA ASP A 24 1.86 -4.47 8.82
C ASP A 24 2.24 -3.04 8.38
N PHE A 25 1.44 -2.48 7.47
CA PHE A 25 1.70 -1.17 6.88
C PHE A 25 0.62 -0.14 7.24
N ASN A 26 -0.21 -0.44 8.24
CA ASN A 26 -1.35 0.37 8.64
C ASN A 26 -1.01 1.67 9.37
N GLY A 27 0.13 1.74 10.08
CA GLY A 27 0.44 2.90 10.91
C GLY A 27 0.93 4.14 10.15
N GLY A 28 0.55 5.35 10.54
CA GLY A 28 1.19 6.61 10.15
C GLY A 28 0.87 7.12 8.75
N TRP A 29 -0.37 6.93 8.31
CA TRP A 29 -0.90 7.53 7.07
C TRP A 29 -1.37 8.96 7.31
N TRP A 30 -1.35 9.74 6.24
CA TRP A 30 -2.01 11.04 6.16
C TRP A 30 -3.27 10.87 5.32
N PHE A 31 -4.37 11.44 5.78
CA PHE A 31 -5.65 11.42 5.10
C PHE A 31 -6.19 12.84 4.90
N LYS A 32 -6.81 13.05 3.74
CA LYS A 32 -7.58 14.26 3.43
C LYS A 32 -8.79 13.89 2.57
N LEU A 33 -9.98 14.35 2.97
CA LEU A 33 -11.17 14.32 2.12
C LEU A 33 -11.16 15.56 1.21
N ASP A 34 -11.12 15.37 -0.11
CA ASP A 34 -11.01 16.46 -1.08
C ASP A 34 -11.74 16.11 -2.38
N SER A 35 -12.88 16.75 -2.60
CA SER A 35 -13.75 16.51 -3.76
C SER A 35 -13.24 17.11 -5.06
N SER A 36 -12.09 17.81 -5.07
CA SER A 36 -11.58 18.49 -6.27
C SER A 36 -11.17 17.54 -7.41
N GLN A 37 -11.17 16.22 -7.20
CA GLN A 37 -10.74 15.16 -8.15
C GLN A 37 -9.36 15.37 -8.77
N GLN A 38 -8.63 16.40 -8.37
CA GLN A 38 -7.30 16.69 -8.85
C GLN A 38 -6.32 15.96 -7.96
N TYR A 39 -5.48 15.13 -8.58
CA TYR A 39 -4.28 14.62 -7.94
C TYR A 39 -3.38 15.81 -7.61
N GLY A 40 -3.53 16.34 -6.41
CA GLY A 40 -2.55 17.25 -5.85
C GLY A 40 -1.33 16.42 -5.51
N HIS A 41 -0.18 16.71 -6.10
CA HIS A 41 1.14 16.37 -5.53
C HIS A 41 1.37 17.09 -4.18
N GLY A 42 0.29 17.32 -3.43
CA GLY A 42 0.20 18.17 -2.26
C GLY A 42 1.16 17.67 -1.21
N ARG A 43 2.08 18.56 -0.83
CA ARG A 43 2.85 18.44 0.39
C ARG A 43 1.89 18.24 1.56
N LYS A 44 2.25 17.37 2.50
CA LYS A 44 1.65 17.31 3.85
C LYS A 44 1.47 18.74 4.35
N GLY A 45 0.24 19.14 4.64
CA GLY A 45 -0.12 20.54 4.86
C GLY A 45 -1.56 20.68 5.35
N GLU A 46 -2.13 21.87 5.18
CA GLU A 46 -3.46 22.22 5.69
C GLU A 46 -4.55 21.23 5.22
N GLY A 47 -5.39 20.78 6.16
CA GLY A 47 -6.47 19.84 5.91
C GLY A 47 -6.09 18.35 5.91
N TRP A 48 -4.79 18.00 5.96
CA TRP A 48 -4.38 16.61 6.16
C TRP A 48 -4.35 16.27 7.65
N ARG A 49 -4.92 15.12 8.03
CA ARG A 49 -4.78 14.56 9.38
C ARG A 49 -4.01 13.26 9.35
N LYS A 50 -3.32 12.95 10.45
CA LYS A 50 -2.59 11.69 10.61
C LYS A 50 -3.50 10.63 11.24
N LEU A 51 -3.46 9.42 10.72
CA LEU A 51 -4.24 8.27 11.22
C LEU A 51 -3.54 6.95 10.91
N ASP A 52 -4.09 5.87 11.47
CA ASP A 52 -3.72 4.49 11.17
C ASP A 52 -4.90 3.79 10.47
N LEU A 53 -4.59 2.84 9.60
CA LEU A 53 -5.58 1.99 8.92
C LEU A 53 -5.98 0.78 9.81
N PRO A 54 -7.11 0.10 9.54
CA PRO A 54 -8.14 0.41 8.54
C PRO A 54 -8.91 1.68 8.89
N HIS A 55 -9.43 2.36 7.88
CA HIS A 55 -10.11 3.64 8.06
C HIS A 55 -11.30 3.78 7.10
N ASP A 56 -12.44 4.20 7.66
CA ASP A 56 -13.66 4.57 6.95
C ASP A 56 -13.89 6.06 7.23
N TRP A 57 -13.91 6.90 6.20
CA TRP A 57 -14.16 8.33 6.38
C TRP A 57 -15.63 8.69 6.33
N SER A 58 -16.49 7.85 5.73
CA SER A 58 -17.92 8.13 5.63
C SER A 58 -18.59 8.07 7.00
N ILE A 59 -18.18 7.13 7.85
CA ILE A 59 -18.73 6.98 9.21
C ILE A 59 -18.47 8.19 10.12
N GLU A 60 -17.47 9.01 9.80
CA GLU A 60 -17.13 10.22 10.57
C GLU A 60 -17.98 11.43 10.17
N MET A 61 -18.74 11.35 9.08
CA MET A 61 -19.53 12.45 8.56
C MET A 61 -20.93 12.50 9.19
N PRO A 62 -21.56 13.69 9.22
CA PRO A 62 -22.94 13.79 9.67
C PRO A 62 -23.90 13.10 8.68
N PHE A 63 -24.95 12.50 9.22
CA PHE A 63 -26.10 12.05 8.44
C PHE A 63 -26.77 13.24 7.73
N ARG A 64 -27.13 13.05 6.44
CA ARG A 64 -27.80 14.06 5.64
C ARG A 64 -28.99 13.46 4.90
N GLU A 65 -30.19 13.93 5.19
CA GLU A 65 -31.43 13.48 4.54
C GLU A 65 -31.36 13.58 3.00
N ASN A 66 -30.67 14.60 2.49
CA ASN A 66 -30.43 14.83 1.08
C ASN A 66 -29.10 14.28 0.55
N SER A 67 -28.45 13.36 1.27
CA SER A 67 -27.22 12.71 0.80
C SER A 67 -27.48 12.04 -0.55
N PRO A 68 -26.63 12.26 -1.57
CA PRO A 68 -26.76 11.57 -2.86
C PRO A 68 -26.59 10.05 -2.73
N ALA A 69 -25.99 9.56 -1.65
CA ALA A 69 -25.81 8.15 -1.38
C ALA A 69 -27.12 7.48 -0.88
N GLY A 70 -28.08 8.27 -0.40
CA GLY A 70 -29.41 7.82 0.01
C GLY A 70 -29.42 6.81 1.15
N SER A 71 -30.57 6.16 1.35
CA SER A 71 -30.77 5.19 2.45
C SER A 71 -29.89 3.95 2.35
N GLY A 72 -29.49 3.54 1.13
CA GLY A 72 -28.62 2.39 0.91
C GLY A 72 -27.21 2.56 1.50
N ALA A 73 -26.75 3.80 1.64
CA ALA A 73 -25.50 4.16 2.32
C ALA A 73 -25.77 4.81 3.70
N ALA A 74 -26.93 4.55 4.29
CA ALA A 74 -27.37 5.12 5.56
C ALA A 74 -27.31 6.66 5.60
N TYR A 75 -27.50 7.35 4.46
CA TYR A 75 -27.45 8.82 4.39
C TYR A 75 -26.11 9.44 4.80
N LEU A 76 -25.03 8.65 4.73
CA LEU A 76 -23.66 9.14 4.90
C LEU A 76 -23.06 9.42 3.53
N ASP A 77 -22.48 10.62 3.40
CA ASP A 77 -21.81 11.00 2.17
C ASP A 77 -20.57 10.12 1.92
N GLY A 78 -20.08 10.14 0.69
CA GLY A 78 -18.78 9.56 0.32
C GLY A 78 -17.81 10.66 -0.08
N GLY A 79 -17.37 10.63 -1.33
CA GLY A 79 -16.46 11.62 -1.90
C GLY A 79 -15.13 11.02 -2.30
N VAL A 80 -14.12 11.88 -2.49
CA VAL A 80 -12.77 11.48 -2.88
C VAL A 80 -11.83 11.65 -1.69
N GLY A 81 -11.37 10.51 -1.16
CA GLY A 81 -10.40 10.46 -0.07
C GLY A 81 -8.98 10.24 -0.58
N TRP A 82 -8.04 11.04 -0.09
CA TRP A 82 -6.61 10.89 -0.39
C TRP A 82 -5.88 10.29 0.80
N TYR A 83 -5.12 9.23 0.55
CA TYR A 83 -4.23 8.61 1.54
C TYR A 83 -2.78 8.74 1.07
N GLN A 84 -1.91 9.24 1.95
CA GLN A 84 -0.51 9.44 1.66
C GLN A 84 0.38 8.90 2.78
N LYS A 85 1.41 8.14 2.41
CA LYS A 85 2.44 7.69 3.33
C LYS A 85 3.82 7.87 2.71
N THR A 86 4.76 8.29 3.56
CA THR A 86 6.19 8.32 3.23
C THR A 86 6.88 7.32 4.15
N PHE A 87 7.74 6.49 3.60
CA PHE A 87 8.47 5.49 4.35
C PHE A 87 9.92 5.43 3.86
N LYS A 88 10.78 4.77 4.63
CA LYS A 88 12.16 4.48 4.28
C LYS A 88 12.35 2.97 4.32
N LEU A 89 13.18 2.47 3.42
CA LEU A 89 13.58 1.07 3.39
C LEU A 89 14.94 0.92 4.09
N ALA A 90 15.14 -0.23 4.73
CA ALA A 90 16.43 -0.57 5.31
C ALA A 90 17.38 -1.05 4.20
N GLN A 91 18.69 -0.87 4.38
CA GLN A 91 19.70 -1.34 3.41
C GLN A 91 19.57 -2.85 3.12
N ALA A 92 19.13 -3.64 4.11
CA ALA A 92 18.89 -5.08 3.98
C ALA A 92 17.75 -5.44 3.00
N GLU A 93 16.95 -4.47 2.57
CA GLU A 93 15.85 -4.66 1.62
C GLU A 93 16.29 -4.47 0.16
N TYR A 94 17.52 -4.00 -0.07
CA TYR A 94 18.07 -3.81 -1.42
C TYR A 94 18.07 -5.12 -2.21
N GLY A 95 17.56 -5.05 -3.45
CA GLY A 95 17.46 -6.21 -4.35
C GLY A 95 16.30 -7.17 -4.06
N GLN A 96 15.49 -6.91 -3.02
CA GLN A 96 14.25 -7.66 -2.79
C GLN A 96 13.10 -7.15 -3.66
N ARG A 97 12.15 -8.03 -3.98
CA ARG A 97 10.88 -7.63 -4.58
C ARG A 97 9.93 -7.15 -3.49
N ILE A 98 9.48 -5.91 -3.61
CA ILE A 98 8.63 -5.25 -2.62
C ILE A 98 7.28 -5.00 -3.24
N PHE A 99 6.22 -5.36 -2.52
CA PHE A 99 4.83 -5.19 -2.93
C PHE A 99 4.08 -4.42 -1.85
N ILE A 100 3.10 -3.60 -2.26
CA ILE A 100 2.04 -3.14 -1.38
C ILE A 100 0.81 -4.01 -1.64
N ALA A 101 0.22 -4.53 -0.57
CA ALA A 101 -0.99 -5.35 -0.63
C ALA A 101 -2.11 -4.64 0.12
N PHE A 102 -3.29 -4.61 -0.50
CA PHE A 102 -4.53 -4.09 0.07
C PHE A 102 -5.52 -5.24 0.18
N GLU A 103 -6.12 -5.40 1.36
CA GLU A 103 -7.18 -6.41 1.57
C GLU A 103 -8.51 -5.95 0.96
N GLY A 104 -8.72 -4.63 0.85
CA GLY A 104 -9.84 -3.98 0.16
C GLY A 104 -9.72 -2.46 0.25
N VAL A 105 -10.23 -1.74 -0.76
CA VAL A 105 -10.30 -0.27 -0.77
C VAL A 105 -11.59 0.14 -1.46
N TYR A 106 -12.60 0.56 -0.69
CA TYR A 106 -13.89 0.98 -1.22
C TYR A 106 -13.87 2.48 -1.59
N GLU A 107 -14.00 2.87 -2.86
CA GLU A 107 -13.88 2.07 -4.09
C GLU A 107 -13.25 2.93 -5.19
N ASN A 108 -13.14 2.40 -6.41
CA ASN A 108 -12.54 3.13 -7.54
C ASN A 108 -11.14 3.68 -7.23
N SER A 109 -10.37 2.93 -6.46
CA SER A 109 -9.06 3.34 -5.99
C SER A 109 -8.04 3.41 -7.12
N GLU A 110 -7.11 4.34 -6.98
CA GLU A 110 -5.96 4.52 -7.85
C GLU A 110 -4.72 4.65 -6.96
N VAL A 111 -3.63 3.99 -7.33
CA VAL A 111 -2.41 3.91 -6.51
C VAL A 111 -1.22 4.46 -7.27
N TRP A 112 -0.45 5.31 -6.59
CA TRP A 112 0.81 5.86 -7.08
C TRP A 112 1.92 5.67 -6.06
N ILE A 113 3.14 5.53 -6.56
CA ILE A 113 4.37 5.65 -5.76
C ILE A 113 5.37 6.51 -6.51
N ASN A 114 5.96 7.50 -5.83
CA ASN A 114 7.01 8.34 -6.40
C ASN A 114 6.65 8.98 -7.77
N GLY A 115 5.36 9.30 -7.96
CA GLY A 115 4.84 9.88 -9.22
C GLY A 115 4.47 8.87 -10.30
N HIS A 116 4.76 7.57 -10.10
CA HIS A 116 4.39 6.52 -11.03
C HIS A 116 3.01 5.95 -10.68
N PHE A 117 2.13 5.88 -11.68
CA PHE A 117 0.84 5.21 -11.57
C PHE A 117 1.02 3.69 -11.61
N LEU A 118 0.52 2.99 -10.58
CA LEU A 118 0.61 1.54 -10.47
C LEU A 118 -0.63 0.85 -11.02
N GLY A 119 -1.80 1.48 -10.88
CA GLY A 119 -3.05 0.93 -11.40
C GLY A 119 -4.29 1.47 -10.72
N LYS A 120 -5.43 1.08 -11.30
CA LYS A 120 -6.78 1.36 -10.82
C LYS A 120 -7.46 0.07 -10.40
N ARG A 121 -8.19 0.12 -9.29
CA ARG A 121 -9.05 -0.97 -8.82
C ARG A 121 -10.49 -0.45 -8.60
N PRO A 122 -11.39 -0.70 -9.58
CA PRO A 122 -12.80 -0.30 -9.46
C PRO A 122 -13.52 -0.97 -8.29
N ASN A 123 -13.31 -2.27 -8.10
CA ASN A 123 -14.03 -3.05 -7.09
C ASN A 123 -13.51 -2.78 -5.68
N GLY A 124 -14.42 -2.41 -4.77
CA GLY A 124 -14.07 -2.03 -3.40
C GLY A 124 -13.83 -3.16 -2.39
N TYR A 125 -14.11 -4.41 -2.74
CA TYR A 125 -14.20 -5.52 -1.77
C TYR A 125 -13.18 -6.64 -1.95
N ILE A 126 -12.45 -6.65 -3.07
CA ILE A 126 -11.50 -7.72 -3.38
C ILE A 126 -10.06 -7.23 -3.25
N GLY A 127 -9.25 -7.99 -2.51
CA GLY A 127 -7.84 -7.69 -2.33
C GLY A 127 -7.04 -7.61 -3.63
N PHE A 128 -5.96 -6.84 -3.61
CA PHE A 128 -5.05 -6.63 -4.73
C PHE A 128 -3.66 -6.21 -4.23
N GLU A 129 -2.65 -6.38 -5.09
CA GLU A 129 -1.27 -5.97 -4.80
C GLU A 129 -0.62 -5.32 -6.02
N TYR A 130 0.34 -4.43 -5.75
CA TYR A 130 1.18 -3.81 -6.78
C TYR A 130 2.65 -3.95 -6.41
N GLU A 131 3.49 -4.25 -7.41
CA GLU A 131 4.93 -4.27 -7.22
C GLU A 131 5.47 -2.84 -7.14
N LEU A 132 6.21 -2.54 -6.07
CA LEU A 132 6.85 -1.25 -5.82
C LEU A 132 8.29 -1.21 -6.31
N SER A 133 8.98 -2.37 -6.34
CA SER A 133 10.42 -2.50 -6.60
C SER A 133 10.98 -1.60 -7.71
N PRO A 134 10.33 -1.50 -8.89
CA PRO A 134 10.85 -0.69 -10.00
C PRO A 134 10.84 0.82 -9.77
N TYR A 135 10.08 1.30 -8.78
CA TYR A 135 9.79 2.72 -8.59
C TYR A 135 10.30 3.26 -7.25
N LEU A 136 11.01 2.44 -6.47
CA LEU A 136 11.56 2.84 -5.18
C LEU A 136 12.87 3.61 -5.35
N TYR A 137 13.09 4.56 -4.44
CA TYR A 137 14.40 5.18 -4.25
C TYR A 137 15.22 4.30 -3.32
N TRP A 138 16.44 3.98 -3.72
CA TRP A 138 17.38 3.15 -2.98
C TRP A 138 18.55 3.97 -2.45
#